data_AF-A0A920S5C4-F1
#
_entry.id   AF-A0A920S5C4-F1
#
_cell.length_a   1.000
_cell.length_b   1.000
_cell.length_c   1.000
_cell.angle_alpha   90.00
_cell.angle_beta   90.00
_cell.angle_gamma   90.00
#
_symmetry.space_group_name_H-M   'P 1'
#
loop_
_entity.id
_entity.type
_entity.pdbx_description
1 polymer ?
#
loop_
_entity_poly.entity_id
_entity_poly.type
_entity_poly.pdbx_seq_one_letter_code
_entity_poly.pdbx_strand_id
1 'polypeptide(L)'
;MSGEDIALLMHLLLFAYWLGGDIGVFYSSGFAINKNLTREARQAAGKIMMNLDLIPRLCLSMMLTVGGILTHYYGIDHPLWQMVGIILLGPIWTCALIYIHFNEGTDLVKKMTTVDYYFLWGSWSSLFLPQFSMPLITLTDLILTLG
;
A
#
# COMPACT_ATOMS: atom_id res chain seq x y z
N MET A 1 -3.42 17.61 22.02
CA MET A 1 -2.92 17.11 20.73
C MET A 1 -3.77 17.73 19.65
N SER A 2 -3.15 18.39 18.68
CA SER A 2 -3.82 18.90 17.48
C SER A 2 -4.30 17.72 16.61
N GLY A 3 -5.27 17.97 15.72
CA GLY A 3 -5.70 16.96 14.74
C GLY A 3 -4.57 16.54 13.80
N GLU A 4 -3.65 17.46 13.51
CA GLU A 4 -2.42 17.22 12.75
C GLU A 4 -1.50 16.20 13.45
N ASP A 5 -1.25 16.37 14.76
CA ASP A 5 -0.41 15.46 15.54
C ASP A 5 -0.94 14.02 15.52
N ILE A 6 -2.27 13.88 15.56
CA ILE A 6 -2.94 12.57 15.51
C ILE A 6 -2.75 11.95 14.12
N ALA A 7 -2.91 12.71 13.05
CA ALA A 7 -2.70 12.23 11.69
C ALA A 7 -1.24 11.81 11.45
N LEU A 8 -0.28 12.61 11.92
CA LEU A 8 1.15 12.26 11.88
C LEU A 8 1.45 10.98 12.64
N LEU A 9 0.96 10.86 13.88
CA LEU A 9 1.16 9.66 14.68
C LEU A 9 0.55 8.43 14.01
N MET A 10 -0.68 8.54 13.50
CA MET A 10 -1.34 7.48 12.74
C MET A 10 -0.53 7.07 11.52
N HIS A 11 0.01 8.04 10.77
CA HIS A 11 0.83 7.76 9.58
C HIS A 11 2.12 7.03 9.96
N LEU A 12 2.82 7.47 11.02
CA LEU A 12 4.03 6.84 11.53
C LEU A 12 3.78 5.41 12.02
N LEU A 13 2.67 5.19 12.74
CA LEU A 13 2.28 3.86 13.21
C LEU A 13 1.96 2.94 12.02
N LEU A 14 1.15 3.40 11.06
CA LEU A 14 0.83 2.65 9.84
C LEU A 14 2.10 2.29 9.07
N PHE A 15 3.07 3.20 8.97
CA PHE A 15 4.36 2.94 8.35
C PHE A 15 5.18 1.88 9.09
N ALA A 16 5.25 1.97 10.42
CA ALA A 16 5.96 0.98 11.23
C ALA A 16 5.33 -0.43 11.13
N TYR A 17 3.99 -0.53 11.17
CA TYR A 17 3.28 -1.80 11.02
C TYR A 17 3.37 -2.37 9.60
N TRP A 18 3.33 -1.49 8.59
CA TRP A 18 3.57 -1.89 7.21
C TRP A 18 4.96 -2.51 7.03
N LEU A 19 6.00 -1.82 7.52
CA LEU A 19 7.39 -2.29 7.46
C LEU A 19 7.59 -3.60 8.24
N GLY A 20 7.02 -3.70 9.44
CA GLY A 20 7.08 -4.93 10.23
C GLY A 20 6.38 -6.12 9.58
N GLY A 21 5.22 -5.88 8.93
CA GLY A 21 4.49 -6.89 8.18
C GLY A 21 5.29 -7.44 7.00
N ASP A 22 5.88 -6.55 6.19
CA ASP A 22 6.67 -6.93 5.02
C ASP A 22 7.93 -7.75 5.41
N ILE A 23 8.63 -7.32 6.47
CA ILE A 23 9.78 -8.06 7.01
C ILE A 23 9.37 -9.45 7.49
N GLY A 24 8.23 -9.59 8.15
CA GLY A 24 7.78 -10.91 8.61
C GLY A 24 7.36 -11.83 7.45
N VAL A 25 6.81 -11.28 6.35
CA VAL A 25 6.46 -12.07 5.15
C VAL A 25 7.75 -12.59 4.53
N PHE A 26 8.74 -11.70 4.36
CA PHE A 26 10.06 -12.04 3.87
C PHE A 26 10.72 -13.13 4.72
N TYR A 27 10.68 -13.00 6.05
CA TYR A 27 11.24 -14.00 6.97
C TYR A 27 10.54 -15.36 6.85
N SER A 28 9.20 -15.38 6.82
CA SER A 28 8.41 -16.60 6.71
C SER A 28 8.61 -17.34 5.36
N SER A 29 8.86 -16.59 4.29
CA SER A 29 9.14 -17.15 2.95
C SER A 29 10.39 -18.05 2.95
N GLY A 30 11.41 -17.70 3.75
CA GLY A 30 12.63 -18.47 3.90
C GLY A 30 12.36 -19.87 4.47
N PHE A 31 11.45 -19.98 5.46
CA PHE A 31 11.06 -21.27 6.04
C PHE A 31 10.17 -22.08 5.10
N ALA A 32 9.32 -21.43 4.31
CA ALA A 32 8.46 -22.12 3.34
C ALA A 32 9.27 -22.81 2.21
N ILE A 33 10.40 -22.23 1.82
CA ILE A 33 11.26 -22.73 0.72
C ILE A 33 12.33 -23.72 1.21
N ASN A 34 12.63 -23.75 2.51
CA ASN A 34 13.70 -24.57 3.08
C ASN A 34 13.39 -26.08 2.97
N LYS A 35 14.14 -26.78 2.10
CA LYS A 35 14.00 -28.23 1.84
C LYS A 35 14.41 -29.12 3.01
N ASN A 36 15.17 -28.60 3.98
CA ASN A 36 15.59 -29.33 5.17
C ASN A 36 14.48 -29.44 6.23
N LEU A 37 13.38 -28.69 6.07
CA LEU A 37 12.21 -28.76 6.94
C LEU A 37 11.21 -29.81 6.44
N THR A 38 10.46 -30.38 7.38
CA THR A 38 9.37 -31.31 7.06
C THR A 38 8.31 -30.64 6.18
N ARG A 39 7.52 -31.45 5.46
CA ARG A 39 6.47 -30.92 4.56
C ARG A 39 5.46 -30.09 5.34
N GLU A 40 5.12 -30.55 6.54
CA GLU A 40 4.15 -29.96 7.46
C GLU A 40 4.65 -28.60 7.97
N ALA A 41 5.95 -28.50 8.32
CA ALA A 41 6.56 -27.24 8.75
C ALA A 41 6.56 -26.19 7.63
N ARG A 42 6.81 -26.59 6.39
CA ARG A 42 6.73 -25.69 5.23
C ARG A 42 5.31 -25.22 4.94
N GLN A 43 4.32 -26.10 5.09
CA GLN A 43 2.91 -25.73 4.94
C GLN A 43 2.45 -24.75 6.02
N ALA A 44 2.88 -24.96 7.26
CA ALA A 44 2.62 -24.03 8.36
C ALA A 44 3.26 -22.65 8.10
N ALA A 45 4.52 -22.61 7.66
CA ALA A 45 5.21 -21.37 7.30
C ALA A 45 4.50 -20.64 6.13
N GLY A 46 4.05 -21.38 5.12
CA GLY A 46 3.29 -20.80 4.00
C GLY A 46 1.95 -20.21 4.43
N LYS A 47 1.24 -20.86 5.36
CA LYS A 47 -0.02 -20.32 5.92
C LYS A 47 0.22 -19.06 6.74
N ILE A 48 1.29 -19.02 7.54
CA ILE A 48 1.69 -17.82 8.28
C ILE A 48 2.02 -16.68 7.30
N MET A 49 2.77 -16.97 6.24
CA MET A 49 3.12 -16.01 5.20
C MET A 49 1.86 -15.39 4.56
N MET A 50 0.88 -16.21 4.18
CA MET A 50 -0.39 -15.74 3.59
C MET A 50 -1.19 -14.87 4.56
N ASN A 51 -1.29 -15.25 5.83
CA ASN A 51 -2.00 -14.45 6.83
C ASN A 51 -1.28 -13.14 7.13
N LEU A 52 0.05 -13.15 7.13
CA LEU A 52 0.85 -11.98 7.44
C LEU A 52 0.87 -10.97 6.28
N ASP A 53 0.74 -11.44 5.04
CA ASP A 53 0.63 -10.62 3.82
C ASP A 53 -0.63 -9.72 3.81
N LEU A 54 -1.63 -10.02 4.64
CA LEU A 54 -2.78 -9.12 4.83
C LEU A 54 -2.37 -7.78 5.48
N ILE A 55 -1.45 -7.81 6.45
CA ILE A 55 -1.05 -6.64 7.24
C ILE A 55 -0.53 -5.50 6.35
N PRO A 56 0.46 -5.71 5.47
CA PRO A 56 0.96 -4.63 4.61
C PRO A 56 -0.13 -4.10 3.66
N ARG A 57 -1.06 -4.94 3.19
CA ARG A 57 -2.18 -4.49 2.33
C ARG A 57 -3.14 -3.56 3.08
N LEU A 58 -3.51 -3.92 4.32
CA LEU A 58 -4.37 -3.08 5.16
C LEU A 58 -3.68 -1.76 5.48
N CYS A 59 -2.40 -1.81 5.84
CA CYS A 59 -1.63 -0.60 6.13
C CYS A 59 -1.56 0.33 4.91
N LEU A 60 -1.31 -0.21 3.71
CA LEU A 60 -1.29 0.56 2.47
C LEU A 60 -2.60 1.32 2.23
N SER A 61 -3.74 0.65 2.38
CA SER A 61 -5.06 1.26 2.14
C SER A 61 -5.36 2.42 3.11
N MET A 62 -4.99 2.27 4.38
CA MET A 62 -5.16 3.32 5.39
C MET A 62 -4.12 4.44 5.28
N MET A 63 -2.89 4.11 4.87
CA MET A 63 -1.82 5.09 4.67
C MET A 63 -2.22 6.15 3.65
N LEU A 64 -2.89 5.74 2.57
CA LEU A 64 -3.36 6.66 1.54
C LEU A 64 -4.40 7.66 2.07
N THR A 65 -5.27 7.21 2.98
CA THR A 65 -6.28 8.08 3.63
C THR A 65 -5.64 9.06 4.60
N VAL A 66 -4.78 8.57 5.49
CA VAL A 66 -4.10 9.42 6.47
C VAL A 66 -3.14 10.40 5.78
N GLY A 67 -2.43 9.96 4.75
CA GLY A 67 -1.56 10.82 3.93
C GLY A 67 -2.34 11.93 3.22
N GLY A 68 -3.51 11.62 2.65
CA GLY A 68 -4.37 12.63 2.02
C GLY A 68 -5.05 13.60 3.00
N ILE A 69 -5.27 13.18 4.25
CA ILE A 69 -5.68 14.10 5.32
C ILE A 69 -4.51 15.00 5.71
N LEU A 70 -3.29 14.46 5.74
CA LEU A 70 -2.09 15.19 6.11
C LEU A 70 -1.75 16.29 5.09
N THR A 71 -1.93 16.04 3.79
CA THR A 71 -1.69 17.04 2.74
C THR A 71 -2.57 18.29 2.90
N HIS A 72 -3.78 18.14 3.44
CA HIS A 72 -4.65 19.27 3.77
C HIS A 72 -4.07 20.15 4.87
N TYR A 73 -3.48 19.56 5.92
CA TYR A 73 -2.82 20.31 7.00
C TYR A 73 -1.55 21.03 6.52
N TYR A 74 -0.83 20.47 5.55
CA TYR A 74 0.40 21.05 4.98
C TYR A 74 0.14 22.05 3.83
N GLY A 75 -1.10 22.52 3.64
CA GLY A 75 -1.42 23.64 2.76
C GLY A 75 -1.80 23.26 1.32
N ILE A 76 -2.08 21.99 1.05
CA ILE A 76 -2.69 21.56 -0.22
C ILE A 76 -4.21 21.54 -0.02
N ASP A 77 -4.88 22.56 -0.54
CA ASP A 77 -6.34 22.60 -0.50
C ASP A 77 -6.95 21.55 -1.42
N HIS A 78 -7.83 20.73 -0.84
CA HIS A 78 -8.60 19.74 -1.57
C HIS A 78 -10.06 20.19 -1.67
N PRO A 79 -10.67 20.15 -2.86
CA PRO A 79 -12.10 20.34 -2.97
C PRO A 79 -12.84 19.25 -2.18
N LEU A 80 -14.02 19.57 -1.65
CA LEU A 80 -14.77 18.68 -0.74
C LEU A 80 -15.00 17.27 -1.30
N TRP A 81 -15.26 17.16 -2.61
CA TRP A 81 -15.45 15.86 -3.26
C TRP A 81 -14.20 14.98 -3.21
N GLN A 82 -13.01 15.59 -3.32
CA GLN A 82 -11.73 14.88 -3.21
C GLN A 82 -11.47 14.46 -1.76
N MET A 83 -11.77 15.34 -0.80
CA MET A 83 -11.63 15.02 0.63
C MET A 83 -12.54 13.85 1.06
N VAL A 84 -13.81 13.88 0.63
CA VAL A 84 -14.75 12.77 0.88
C VAL A 84 -14.24 11.47 0.24
N GLY A 85 -13.71 11.57 -0.99
CA GLY A 85 -13.07 10.44 -1.67
C GLY A 85 -11.91 9.85 -0.86
N ILE A 86 -10.98 10.68 -0.40
CA ILE A 86 -9.82 10.27 0.42
C ILE A 86 -10.27 9.59 1.70
N ILE A 87 -11.22 10.19 2.44
CA ILE A 87 -11.68 9.68 3.73
C ILE A 87 -12.41 8.34 3.58
N LEU A 88 -13.22 8.18 2.53
CA LEU A 88 -13.98 6.94 2.31
C LEU A 88 -13.14 5.82 1.70
N LEU A 89 -12.10 6.16 0.93
CA LEU A 89 -11.28 5.19 0.22
C LEU A 89 -10.62 4.18 1.18
N GLY A 90 -9.96 4.63 2.24
CA GLY A 90 -9.25 3.75 3.17
C GLY A 90 -10.15 2.74 3.88
N PRO A 91 -11.22 3.19 4.57
CA PRO A 91 -12.14 2.28 5.26
C PRO A 91 -12.82 1.29 4.31
N ILE A 92 -13.31 1.75 3.15
CA ILE A 92 -13.97 0.88 2.17
C ILE A 92 -12.99 -0.18 1.65
N TRP A 93 -11.77 0.24 1.32
CA TRP A 93 -10.74 -0.67 0.82
C TRP A 93 -10.27 -1.65 1.90
N THR A 94 -10.06 -1.18 3.13
CA THR A 94 -9.74 -2.01 4.29
C THR A 94 -10.80 -3.09 4.51
N CYS A 95 -12.09 -2.70 4.51
CA CYS A 95 -13.20 -3.65 4.65
C CYS A 95 -13.23 -4.66 3.51
N ALA A 96 -12.98 -4.23 2.27
CA ALA A 96 -12.90 -5.13 1.12
C ALA A 96 -11.74 -6.14 1.26
N LEU A 97 -10.57 -5.72 1.71
CA LEU A 97 -9.41 -6.59 1.93
C LEU A 97 -9.66 -7.63 3.04
N ILE A 98 -10.25 -7.20 4.16
CA ILE A 98 -10.66 -8.10 5.25
C ILE A 98 -11.68 -9.12 4.73
N TYR A 99 -12.67 -8.66 3.96
CA TYR A 99 -13.69 -9.53 3.38
C TYR A 99 -13.08 -10.57 2.42
N ILE A 100 -12.13 -10.15 1.58
CA ILE A 100 -11.40 -11.03 0.64
C ILE A 100 -10.65 -12.12 1.41
N HIS A 101 -9.93 -11.77 2.48
CA HIS A 101 -9.12 -12.71 3.25
C HIS A 101 -9.95 -13.75 4.02
N PHE A 102 -11.10 -13.37 4.58
CA PHE A 102 -11.94 -14.31 5.33
C PHE A 102 -12.88 -15.14 4.43
N ASN A 103 -13.16 -14.70 3.20
CA ASN A 103 -14.08 -15.39 2.27
C ASN A 103 -13.37 -15.99 1.05
N GLU A 104 -12.10 -16.35 1.22
CA GLU A 104 -11.29 -17.03 0.20
C GLU A 104 -12.03 -18.27 -0.35
N GLY A 105 -12.24 -18.31 -1.66
CA GLY A 105 -12.89 -19.44 -2.36
C GLY A 105 -14.22 -19.10 -3.06
N THR A 106 -14.80 -17.92 -2.83
CA THR A 106 -16.01 -17.46 -3.53
C THR A 106 -15.68 -16.78 -4.87
N ASP A 107 -16.56 -16.90 -5.87
CA ASP A 107 -16.36 -16.23 -7.17
C ASP A 107 -16.45 -14.70 -7.09
N LEU A 108 -17.10 -14.18 -6.04
CA LEU A 108 -17.12 -12.75 -5.74
C LEU A 108 -15.74 -12.23 -5.32
N VAL A 109 -15.01 -12.99 -4.51
CA VAL A 109 -13.65 -12.62 -4.09
C VAL A 109 -12.68 -12.56 -5.28
N LYS A 110 -12.75 -13.51 -6.23
CA LYS A 110 -11.93 -13.47 -7.45
C LYS A 110 -12.14 -12.19 -8.27
N LYS A 111 -13.40 -11.76 -8.39
CA LYS A 111 -13.76 -10.50 -9.06
C LYS A 111 -13.25 -9.29 -8.29
N MET A 112 -13.42 -9.26 -6.97
CA MET A 112 -12.95 -8.17 -6.12
C MET A 112 -11.42 -8.03 -6.13
N THR A 113 -10.67 -9.14 -6.08
CA THR A 113 -9.20 -9.12 -6.18
C THR A 113 -8.72 -8.62 -7.55
N THR A 114 -9.44 -8.95 -8.61
CA THR A 114 -9.13 -8.45 -9.97
C THR A 114 -9.35 -6.94 -10.05
N VAL A 115 -10.45 -6.44 -9.48
CA VAL A 115 -10.73 -4.99 -9.39
C VAL A 115 -9.66 -4.28 -8.56
N ASP A 116 -9.26 -4.85 -7.42
CA ASP A 116 -8.19 -4.32 -6.55
C ASP A 116 -6.84 -4.24 -7.29
N TYR A 117 -6.49 -5.29 -8.04
CA TYR A 117 -5.29 -5.31 -8.87
C TYR A 117 -5.30 -4.20 -9.93
N TYR A 118 -6.41 -4.01 -10.64
CA TYR A 118 -6.54 -2.93 -11.62
C TYR A 118 -6.55 -1.55 -10.95
N PHE A 119 -7.13 -1.42 -9.76
CA PHE A 119 -7.11 -0.19 -8.99
C PHE A 119 -5.69 0.21 -8.59
N LEU A 120 -4.90 -0.75 -8.09
CA LEU A 120 -3.48 -0.57 -7.77
C LEU A 120 -2.66 -0.23 -9.01
N TRP A 121 -2.84 -0.98 -10.10
CA TRP A 121 -2.15 -0.73 -11.36
C TRP A 121 -2.50 0.63 -11.96
N GLY A 122 -3.78 1.01 -11.97
CA GLY A 122 -4.25 2.31 -12.43
C GLY A 122 -3.68 3.45 -11.59
N SER A 123 -3.74 3.32 -10.26
CA SER A 123 -3.19 4.32 -9.33
C SER A 123 -1.68 4.47 -9.52
N TRP A 124 -0.93 3.37 -9.55
CA TRP A 124 0.52 3.40 -9.75
C TRP A 124 0.93 3.90 -11.12
N SER A 125 0.25 3.48 -12.20
CA SER A 125 0.53 3.99 -13.54
C SER A 125 0.31 5.51 -13.62
N SER A 126 -0.78 6.02 -13.05
CA SER A 126 -1.03 7.46 -13.01
C SER A 126 -0.05 8.23 -12.12
N LEU A 127 0.47 7.60 -11.06
CA LEU A 127 1.42 8.21 -10.13
C LEU A 127 2.87 8.08 -10.57
N PHE A 128 3.26 7.10 -11.39
CA PHE A 128 4.66 6.88 -11.82
C PHE A 128 4.96 7.34 -13.24
N LEU A 129 3.99 7.27 -14.17
CA LEU A 129 4.19 7.76 -15.55
C LEU A 129 4.56 9.25 -15.61
N PRO A 130 3.99 10.16 -14.77
CA PRO A 130 4.39 11.57 -14.75
C PRO A 130 5.79 11.80 -14.16
N GLN A 131 6.23 10.96 -13.22
CA GLN A 131 7.54 11.09 -12.56
C GLN A 131 8.66 10.60 -13.47
N PHE A 132 8.39 9.58 -14.28
CA PHE A 132 9.31 9.11 -15.32
C PHE A 132 9.27 9.99 -16.58
N SER A 133 8.33 10.94 -16.64
CA SER A 133 8.29 12.02 -17.63
C SER A 133 8.64 13.39 -17.06
N MET A 134 9.20 13.47 -15.84
CA MET A 134 10.05 14.61 -15.49
C MET A 134 11.30 14.58 -16.39
N PRO A 135 11.67 15.73 -16.96
CA PRO A 135 11.98 15.81 -18.37
C PRO A 135 13.44 15.48 -18.67
N LEU A 136 13.68 14.93 -19.86
CA LEU A 136 14.95 14.92 -20.60
C LEU A 136 15.53 16.34 -20.87
N ILE A 137 15.11 17.38 -20.13
CA ILE A 137 15.43 18.79 -20.38
C ILE A 137 16.62 19.28 -19.54
N THR A 138 16.97 18.68 -18.41
CA THR A 138 18.08 19.21 -17.58
C THR A 138 19.49 18.81 -18.02
N LEU A 139 19.67 17.79 -18.86
CA LEU A 139 21.00 17.34 -19.31
C LEU A 139 21.51 18.13 -20.53
N THR A 140 20.63 18.49 -21.46
CA THR A 140 20.97 19.31 -22.64
C THR A 140 21.30 20.75 -22.27
N ASP A 141 20.60 21.32 -21.28
CA ASP A 141 20.83 22.69 -20.81
C ASP A 141 22.15 22.81 -20.02
N LEU A 142 22.55 21.76 -19.29
CA LEU A 142 23.82 21.72 -18.56
C LEU A 142 25.04 21.60 -19.50
N ILE A 143 24.90 20.91 -20.63
CA ILE A 143 25.96 20.77 -21.65
C ILE A 143 26.14 22.06 -22.46
N LEU A 144 25.06 22.80 -22.73
CA LEU A 144 25.13 24.07 -23.47
C LEU A 144 25.58 25.26 -22.63
N THR A 145 25.45 25.20 -21.29
CA THR A 145 25.89 26.29 -20.40
C THR A 145 27.35 26.14 -19.96
N LEU A 146 27.94 24.95 -20.13
CA LEU A 146 29.34 24.64 -19.80
C LEU A 146 30.22 24.40 -21.04
N GLY A 147 29.68 24.65 -22.25
CA GLY A 147 30.36 24.52 -23.54
C GLY A 147 30.72 25.88 -24.16
#